data_AF-A0A3L7VX95-F1
#
_entry.id   AF-A0A3L7VX95-F1
#
_cell.length_a   1.000
_cell.length_b   1.000
_cell.length_c   1.000
_cell.angle_alpha   90.00
_cell.angle_beta   90.00
_cell.angle_gamma   90.00
#
_symmetry.space_group_name_H-M   'P 1'
#
loop_
_entity.id
_entity.type
_entity.pdbx_description
1 polymer ?
#
loop_
_entity_poly.entity_id
_entity_poly.type
_entity_poly.pdbx_seq_one_letter_code
_entity_poly.pdbx_strand_id
1 'polypeptide(L)'
;MKIELGAPKKNKRRNQSDPVYSTQRGLFVGAAIGLYMGLFFRPSREPDLGFVVGLIVFATLATFAVRYARGSISRAAIPQELLRSFAFYFFALLALEGRHYVLIAAGPIVLAIFTTALGALTGFVWVNFGGSVRNIGEVQRDDQGR
;
A
#
# COMPACT_ATOMS: atom_id res chain seq x y z
N MET A 1 -13.90 -57.14 16.84
CA MET A 1 -14.24 -56.22 15.73
C MET A 1 -13.55 -54.89 16.01
N LYS A 2 -12.40 -54.62 15.38
CA LYS A 2 -11.60 -53.41 15.59
C LYS A 2 -12.19 -52.31 14.72
N ILE A 3 -12.77 -51.29 15.34
CA ILE A 3 -13.26 -50.11 14.62
C ILE A 3 -12.04 -49.21 14.41
N GLU A 4 -11.48 -49.25 13.21
CA GLU A 4 -10.44 -48.32 12.78
C GLU A 4 -11.09 -46.94 12.62
N LEU A 5 -10.95 -46.11 13.65
CA LEU A 5 -11.33 -44.71 13.63
C LEU A 5 -10.39 -44.00 12.63
N GLY A 6 -10.87 -43.80 11.40
CA GLY A 6 -10.16 -43.07 10.36
C GLY A 6 -9.75 -41.68 10.87
N ALA A 7 -8.44 -41.44 10.94
CA ALA A 7 -7.89 -40.17 11.37
C ALA A 7 -8.51 -39.00 10.57
N PRO A 8 -8.86 -37.87 11.20
CA PRO A 8 -9.43 -36.74 10.49
C PRO A 8 -8.44 -36.25 9.45
N LYS A 9 -8.86 -36.23 8.17
CA LYS A 9 -8.11 -35.59 7.08
C LYS A 9 -7.79 -34.16 7.53
N LYS A 10 -6.52 -33.91 7.87
CA LYS A 10 -6.02 -32.57 8.20
C LYS A 10 -6.35 -31.66 7.02
N ASN A 11 -7.34 -30.78 7.21
CA ASN A 11 -7.65 -29.74 6.24
C ASN A 11 -6.36 -28.94 6.04
N LYS A 12 -5.79 -29.03 4.83
CA LYS A 12 -4.64 -28.27 4.40
C LYS A 12 -5.07 -26.80 4.44
N ARG A 13 -4.83 -26.14 5.58
CA ARG A 13 -5.06 -24.70 5.74
C ARG A 13 -4.30 -24.06 4.58
N ARG A 14 -5.04 -23.54 3.58
CA ARG A 14 -4.45 -22.87 2.43
C ARG A 14 -3.55 -21.79 2.99
N ASN A 15 -2.26 -21.94 2.75
CA ASN A 15 -1.23 -21.16 3.42
C ASN A 15 -1.38 -19.73 2.91
N GLN A 16 -1.86 -18.83 3.77
CA GLN A 16 -2.06 -17.41 3.43
C GLN A 16 -0.72 -16.68 3.15
N SER A 17 0.39 -17.40 3.24
CA SER A 17 1.75 -16.99 2.91
C SER A 17 2.15 -17.22 1.44
N ASP A 18 1.26 -17.67 0.57
CA ASP A 18 1.59 -17.78 -0.86
C ASP A 18 1.86 -16.37 -1.43
N PRO A 19 3.07 -16.08 -1.94
CA PRO A 19 3.45 -14.73 -2.35
C PRO A 19 2.53 -14.21 -3.48
N VAL A 20 2.12 -15.12 -4.38
CA VAL A 20 1.17 -14.84 -5.46
C VAL A 20 -0.18 -14.38 -4.91
N TYR A 21 -0.71 -15.05 -3.88
CA TYR A 21 -1.98 -14.71 -3.26
C TYR A 21 -1.91 -13.35 -2.55
N SER A 22 -0.78 -13.05 -1.90
CA SER A 22 -0.56 -11.76 -1.26
C SER A 22 -0.53 -10.59 -2.26
N THR A 23 0.10 -10.79 -3.43
CA THR A 23 0.20 -9.80 -4.49
C THR A 23 -1.14 -9.57 -5.17
N GLN A 24 -1.87 -10.64 -5.49
CA GLN A 24 -3.23 -10.54 -6.03
C GLN A 24 -4.15 -9.78 -5.07
N ARG A 25 -4.10 -10.11 -3.77
CA ARG A 25 -4.90 -9.40 -2.76
C ARG A 25 -4.54 -7.93 -2.68
N GLY A 26 -3.25 -7.58 -2.67
CA GLY A 26 -2.81 -6.17 -2.67
C GLY A 26 -3.30 -5.41 -3.89
N LEU A 27 -3.18 -6.01 -5.08
CA LEU A 27 -3.65 -5.45 -6.34
C LEU A 27 -5.17 -5.20 -6.31
N PHE A 28 -5.98 -6.20 -5.95
CA PHE A 28 -7.44 -6.07 -5.92
C PHE A 28 -7.94 -5.12 -4.83
N VAL A 29 -7.33 -5.14 -3.65
CA VAL A 29 -7.66 -4.20 -2.57
C VAL A 29 -7.34 -2.78 -3.02
N GLY A 30 -6.16 -2.56 -3.58
CA GLY A 30 -5.77 -1.28 -4.14
C GLY A 30 -6.73 -0.82 -5.24
N ALA A 31 -7.06 -1.69 -6.19
CA ALA A 31 -7.99 -1.41 -7.27
C ALA A 31 -9.39 -1.03 -6.75
N ALA A 32 -9.92 -1.76 -5.76
CA ALA A 32 -11.22 -1.49 -5.18
C ALA A 32 -11.26 -0.12 -4.46
N ILE A 33 -10.20 0.22 -3.71
CA ILE A 33 -10.06 1.53 -3.08
C ILE A 33 -9.97 2.63 -4.15
N GLY A 34 -9.17 2.40 -5.20
CA GLY A 34 -9.04 3.32 -6.33
C GLY A 34 -10.38 3.57 -7.03
N LEU A 35 -11.11 2.51 -7.35
CA LEU A 35 -12.43 2.58 -7.97
C LEU A 35 -13.42 3.37 -7.11
N TYR A 36 -13.44 3.12 -5.80
CA TYR A 36 -14.27 3.88 -4.86
C TYR A 36 -13.91 5.37 -4.90
N MET A 37 -12.61 5.69 -4.85
CA MET A 37 -12.15 7.08 -4.90
C MET A 37 -12.51 7.77 -6.22
N GLY A 38 -12.57 7.05 -7.34
CA GLY A 38 -12.99 7.60 -8.63
C GLY A 38 -14.49 7.79 -8.78
N LEU A 39 -15.28 6.76 -8.44
CA LEU A 39 -16.75 6.79 -8.59
C LEU A 39 -17.41 7.84 -7.69
N PHE A 40 -16.88 8.03 -6.49
CA PHE A 40 -17.42 8.98 -5.51
C PHE A 40 -16.66 10.30 -5.47
N PHE A 41 -15.77 10.54 -6.43
CA PHE A 41 -15.04 11.79 -6.48
C PHE A 41 -15.99 12.95 -6.78
N ARG A 42 -16.02 13.93 -5.88
CA ARG A 42 -16.71 15.20 -6.07
C ARG A 42 -15.71 16.32 -5.81
N PRO A 43 -15.36 17.14 -6.80
CA PRO A 43 -14.44 18.24 -6.59
C PRO A 43 -15.09 19.25 -5.64
N SER A 44 -14.57 19.31 -4.40
CA SER A 44 -15.01 20.24 -3.36
C SER A 44 -14.16 21.51 -3.28
N ARG A 45 -13.04 21.52 -4.01
CA ARG A 45 -12.09 22.63 -4.12
C ARG A 45 -11.47 22.64 -5.51
N GLU A 46 -10.87 23.77 -5.87
CA GLU A 46 -10.02 23.89 -7.04
C GLU A 46 -8.68 23.14 -6.83
N PRO A 47 -8.05 22.67 -7.92
CA PRO A 47 -6.75 22.02 -7.82
C PRO A 47 -5.70 23.00 -7.28
N ASP A 48 -5.03 22.61 -6.20
CA ASP A 48 -4.04 23.44 -5.49
C ASP A 48 -2.71 22.68 -5.40
N LEU A 49 -1.82 23.01 -6.34
CA LEU A 49 -0.48 22.43 -6.41
C LEU A 49 0.38 22.81 -5.20
N GLY A 50 0.14 23.97 -4.58
CA GLY A 50 0.86 24.39 -3.37
C GLY A 50 0.52 23.49 -2.19
N PHE A 51 -0.75 23.14 -2.03
CA PHE A 51 -1.19 22.16 -1.05
C PHE A 51 -0.56 20.78 -1.29
N VAL A 52 -0.52 20.32 -2.56
CA VAL A 52 0.10 19.04 -2.92
C VAL A 52 1.58 19.00 -2.54
N VAL A 53 2.34 20.04 -2.89
CA VAL A 53 3.77 20.15 -2.54
C VAL A 53 3.97 20.14 -1.03
N GLY A 54 3.15 20.90 -0.28
CA GLY A 54 3.18 20.90 1.19
C GLY A 54 2.92 19.51 1.77
N LEU A 55 1.95 18.78 1.21
CA LEU A 55 1.60 17.44 1.65
C LEU A 55 2.69 16.40 1.32
N ILE A 56 3.36 16.52 0.16
CA ILE A 56 4.50 15.67 -0.22
C ILE A 56 5.63 15.83 0.80
N VAL A 57 6.00 17.08 1.11
CA VAL A 57 7.07 17.37 2.09
C VAL A 57 6.68 16.83 3.46
N PHE A 58 5.46 17.11 3.91
CA PHE A 58 4.97 16.65 5.21
C PHE A 58 4.97 15.11 5.30
N ALA A 59 4.41 14.41 4.31
CA ALA A 59 4.34 12.95 4.30
C ALA A 59 5.74 12.30 4.25
N THR A 60 6.66 12.89 3.49
CA THR A 60 8.05 12.43 3.39
C THR A 60 8.75 12.56 4.74
N LEU A 61 8.64 13.73 5.39
CA LEU A 61 9.25 13.98 6.69
C LEU A 61 8.63 13.12 7.80
N ALA A 62 7.30 12.97 7.83
CA ALA A 62 6.62 12.13 8.80
C ALA A 62 7.05 10.66 8.67
N THR A 63 7.12 10.15 7.44
CA THR A 63 7.55 8.76 7.19
C THR A 63 9.00 8.54 7.56
N PHE A 64 9.87 9.50 7.22
CA PHE A 64 11.26 9.47 7.63
C PHE A 64 11.39 9.49 9.16
N ALA A 65 10.68 10.40 9.85
CA ALA A 65 10.71 10.53 11.30
C ALA A 65 10.27 9.24 12.01
N VAL A 66 9.18 8.62 11.56
CA VAL A 66 8.69 7.33 12.09
C VAL A 66 9.72 6.21 11.86
N ARG A 67 10.29 6.12 10.66
CA ARG A 67 11.29 5.08 10.34
C ARG A 67 12.61 5.28 11.07
N TYR A 68 13.03 6.52 11.24
CA TYR A 68 14.22 6.90 12.00
C TYR A 68 14.04 6.59 13.49
N ALA A 69 12.90 6.96 14.09
CA ALA A 69 12.57 6.63 15.47
C ALA A 69 12.52 5.11 15.74
N ARG A 70 12.16 4.32 14.72
CA ARG A 70 12.18 2.85 14.77
C ARG A 70 13.56 2.22 14.56
N GLY A 71 14.62 3.01 14.37
CA GLY A 71 15.98 2.50 14.12
C GLY A 71 16.13 1.75 12.79
N SER A 72 15.15 1.85 11.89
CA SER A 72 15.07 1.05 10.66
C SER A 72 15.93 1.58 9.50
N ILE A 73 16.75 2.62 9.76
CA ILE A 73 17.49 3.35 8.73
C ILE A 73 18.96 3.47 9.17
N SER A 74 19.86 2.95 8.33
CA SER A 74 21.30 3.22 8.43
C SER A 74 21.60 4.66 8.03
N ARG A 75 22.52 5.34 8.73
CA ARG A 75 22.88 6.75 8.47
C ARG A 75 23.34 6.99 7.02
N ALA A 76 23.96 5.99 6.39
CA ALA A 76 24.40 6.07 4.99
C ALA A 76 23.24 5.97 3.97
N ALA A 77 22.11 5.37 4.36
CA ALA A 77 20.94 5.18 3.49
C ALA A 77 19.92 6.32 3.57
N ILE A 78 20.11 7.29 4.47
CA ILE A 78 19.23 8.45 4.66
C ILE A 78 18.84 9.15 3.35
N PRO A 79 19.79 9.58 2.48
CA PRO A 79 19.43 10.32 1.26
C PRO A 79 18.64 9.45 0.28
N GLN A 80 18.98 8.17 0.16
CA GLN A 80 18.27 7.24 -0.73
C GLN A 80 16.84 6.95 -0.23
N GLU A 81 16.65 6.80 1.07
CA GLU A 81 15.33 6.57 1.68
C GLU A 81 14.43 7.81 1.61
N LEU A 82 15.00 8.99 1.82
CA LEU A 82 14.30 10.26 1.61
C LEU A 82 13.89 10.43 0.15
N LEU A 83 14.80 10.21 -0.79
CA LEU A 83 14.50 10.32 -2.22
C LEU A 83 13.45 9.30 -2.66
N ARG A 84 13.53 8.06 -2.16
CA ARG A 84 12.56 7.00 -2.47
C ARG A 84 11.17 7.33 -1.92
N SER A 85 11.09 7.79 -0.67
CA SER A 85 9.83 8.18 -0.04
C SER A 85 9.24 9.41 -0.71
N PHE A 86 10.09 10.41 -1.00
CA PHE A 86 9.71 11.61 -1.73
C PHE A 86 9.16 11.26 -3.11
N ALA A 87 9.88 10.45 -3.90
CA ALA A 87 9.43 10.05 -5.23
C ALA A 87 8.07 9.32 -5.16
N PHE A 88 7.91 8.39 -4.21
CA PHE A 88 6.65 7.69 -4.01
C PHE A 88 5.50 8.65 -3.70
N TYR A 89 5.67 9.55 -2.72
CA TYR A 89 4.64 10.54 -2.37
C TYR A 89 4.40 11.56 -3.46
N PHE A 90 5.45 11.99 -4.16
CA PHE A 90 5.37 12.91 -5.29
C PHE A 90 4.47 12.33 -6.38
N PHE A 91 4.78 11.13 -6.88
CA PHE A 91 3.97 10.51 -7.92
C PHE A 91 2.57 10.15 -7.43
N ALA A 92 2.43 9.65 -6.20
CA ALA A 92 1.12 9.31 -5.65
C ALA A 92 0.22 10.54 -5.51
N LEU A 93 0.72 11.63 -4.94
CA LEU A 93 -0.06 12.85 -4.72
C LEU A 93 -0.27 13.63 -6.02
N LEU A 94 0.70 13.63 -6.93
CA LEU A 94 0.53 14.22 -8.25
C LEU A 94 -0.55 13.48 -9.05
N ALA A 95 -0.51 12.15 -9.07
CA ALA A 95 -1.53 11.35 -9.72
C ALA A 95 -2.90 11.53 -9.06
N LEU A 96 -2.91 11.69 -7.74
CA LEU A 96 -4.12 11.97 -6.98
C LEU A 96 -4.69 13.36 -7.29
N GLU A 97 -3.87 14.40 -7.44
CA GLU A 97 -4.32 15.73 -7.85
C GLU A 97 -4.80 15.73 -9.31
N GLY A 98 -4.14 14.93 -10.15
CA GLY A 98 -4.48 14.65 -11.54
C GLY A 98 -5.95 14.25 -11.75
N ARG A 99 -6.62 13.71 -10.71
CA ARG A 99 -8.04 13.37 -10.76
C ARG A 99 -8.95 14.53 -11.17
N HIS A 100 -8.62 15.77 -10.79
CA HIS A 100 -9.41 16.94 -11.16
C HIS A 100 -9.33 17.19 -12.66
N TYR A 101 -8.12 17.13 -13.22
CA TYR A 101 -7.88 17.28 -14.65
C TYR A 101 -8.53 16.16 -15.46
N VAL A 102 -8.44 14.91 -14.99
CA VAL A 102 -9.05 13.76 -15.65
C VAL A 102 -10.58 13.86 -15.64
N LEU A 103 -11.19 14.28 -14.53
CA LEU A 103 -12.64 14.47 -14.45
C LEU A 103 -13.12 15.52 -15.46
N ILE A 104 -12.42 16.66 -15.54
CA ILE A 104 -12.80 17.77 -16.42
C ILE A 104 -12.58 17.40 -17.89
N ALA A 105 -11.47 16.75 -18.21
CA ALA A 105 -11.10 16.47 -19.61
C ALA A 105 -11.81 15.23 -20.19
N ALA A 106 -12.03 14.19 -19.38
CA ALA A 106 -12.41 12.87 -19.88
C ALA A 106 -13.65 12.27 -19.17
N GLY A 107 -14.19 12.97 -18.18
CA GLY A 107 -15.42 12.58 -17.49
C GLY A 107 -15.25 11.49 -16.42
N PRO A 108 -16.37 11.10 -15.77
CA PRO A 108 -16.35 10.30 -14.55
C PRO A 108 -15.94 8.83 -14.76
N ILE A 109 -16.26 8.24 -15.92
CA ILE A 109 -15.90 6.84 -16.23
C ILE A 109 -14.38 6.72 -16.39
N VAL A 110 -13.77 7.65 -17.13
CA VAL A 110 -12.32 7.65 -17.33
C VAL A 110 -11.60 7.92 -16.02
N LEU A 111 -12.13 8.82 -15.18
CA LEU A 111 -11.63 9.00 -13.82
C LEU A 111 -11.67 7.71 -12.99
N ALA A 112 -12.78 6.98 -13.05
CA ALA A 112 -12.92 5.71 -12.32
C ALA A 112 -11.87 4.69 -12.77
N ILE A 113 -11.64 4.55 -14.08
CA ILE A 113 -10.60 3.67 -14.62
C ILE A 113 -9.20 4.13 -14.18
N PHE A 114 -8.92 5.43 -14.28
CA PHE A 114 -7.64 6.04 -13.91
C PHE A 114 -7.30 5.80 -12.43
N THR A 115 -8.24 6.11 -11.53
CA THR A 115 -8.07 5.92 -10.09
C THR A 115 -8.02 4.45 -9.69
N THR A 116 -8.76 3.58 -10.37
CA THR A 116 -8.66 2.12 -10.20
C THR A 116 -7.27 1.61 -10.57
N ALA A 117 -6.72 2.05 -11.70
CA ALA A 117 -5.37 1.65 -12.14
C ALA A 117 -4.30 2.15 -11.16
N LEU A 118 -4.41 3.39 -10.67
CA LEU A 118 -3.52 3.93 -9.63
C LEU A 118 -3.62 3.15 -8.32
N GLY A 119 -4.83 2.81 -7.90
CA GLY A 119 -5.08 1.97 -6.74
C GLY A 119 -4.44 0.59 -6.89
N ALA A 120 -4.64 -0.06 -8.03
CA ALA A 120 -4.04 -1.38 -8.32
C ALA A 120 -2.51 -1.31 -8.28
N LEU A 121 -1.92 -0.28 -8.91
CA LEU A 121 -0.49 -0.05 -8.95
C LEU A 121 0.09 0.18 -7.54
N THR A 122 -0.54 1.03 -6.74
CA THR A 122 -0.09 1.31 -5.36
C THR A 122 -0.21 0.08 -4.47
N GLY A 123 -1.28 -0.70 -4.59
CA GLY A 123 -1.45 -1.96 -3.87
C GLY A 123 -0.40 -3.01 -4.27
N PHE A 124 -0.06 -3.09 -5.56
CA PHE A 124 1.03 -3.94 -6.05
C PHE A 124 2.39 -3.49 -5.50
N VAL A 125 2.70 -2.20 -5.59
CA VAL A 125 3.96 -1.64 -5.08
C VAL A 125 4.08 -1.87 -3.57
N TRP A 126 3.00 -1.68 -2.82
CA TRP A 126 2.98 -1.91 -1.37
C TRP A 126 3.35 -3.35 -1.00
N VAL A 127 2.79 -4.35 -1.69
CA VAL A 127 3.09 -5.76 -1.38
C VAL A 127 4.52 -6.14 -1.77
N ASN A 128 5.02 -5.65 -2.91
CA ASN A 128 6.33 -6.03 -3.42
C ASN A 128 7.49 -5.25 -2.77
N PHE A 129 7.24 -4.00 -2.35
CA PHE A 129 8.28 -3.10 -1.84
C PHE A 129 8.10 -2.68 -0.37
N GLY A 130 6.88 -2.80 0.18
CA GLY A 130 6.55 -2.45 1.58
C GLY A 130 6.69 -3.62 2.56
N GLY A 131 7.29 -4.74 2.15
CA GLY A 131 7.42 -6.00 2.88
C GLY A 131 8.16 -5.96 4.23
N SER A 132 8.56 -4.79 4.75
CA SER A 132 9.18 -4.67 6.08
C SER A 132 8.25 -4.96 7.25
N VAL A 133 6.94 -5.12 7.03
CA VAL A 133 5.98 -5.49 8.10
C VAL A 133 5.90 -7.01 8.32
N ARG A 134 6.43 -7.84 7.40
CA ARG A 134 6.41 -9.31 7.57
C ARG A 134 7.22 -9.80 8.78
N ASN A 135 8.20 -9.02 9.26
CA ASN A 135 9.08 -9.41 10.35
C ASN A 135 8.58 -9.04 11.77
N ILE A 136 7.42 -8.38 11.91
CA ILE A 136 6.94 -7.96 13.26
C ILE A 136 6.25 -9.12 14.01
N GLY A 137 5.82 -10.18 13.30
CA GLY A 137 5.15 -11.32 13.90
C GLY A 137 6.07 -12.45 14.40
N GLU A 138 7.32 -12.53 13.91
CA GLU A 138 8.25 -13.61 14.27
C GLU A 138 9.11 -13.27 15.49
N VAL A 139 9.48 -12.00 15.69
CA VAL A 139 10.35 -11.58 16.82
C VAL A 139 9.68 -11.81 18.18
N GLN A 140 8.35 -11.91 18.25
CA GLN A 140 7.63 -12.05 19.53
C GLN A 140 7.37 -13.51 19.96
N ARG A 141 7.71 -14.51 19.13
CA ARG A 141 7.56 -15.93 19.50
C ARG A 141 8.78 -16.53 20.16
N ASP A 142 9.96 -15.97 19.95
CA ASP A 142 11.21 -16.56 20.45
C ASP A 142 11.50 -16.19 21.93
N ASP A 143 10.81 -15.19 22.49
CA ASP A 143 10.98 -14.77 23.89
C ASP A 143 10.03 -15.45 24.90
N GLN A 144 9.09 -16.30 24.44
CA GLN A 144 8.21 -17.06 25.35
C GLN A 144 8.59 -18.54 25.51
N GLY A 145 9.80 -18.92 25.10
CA GLY A 145 10.33 -20.28 25.19
C GLY A 145 11.42 -20.49 26.23
N ARG A 146 11.44 -19.71 27.32
CA ARG A 146 12.25 -20.00 28.52
C ARG A 146 11.39 -20.63 29.60
#